data_AF-A0A452IH37-F1
#
_entry.id   AF-A0A452IH37-F1
#
_cell.length_a   1.000
_cell.length_b   1.000
_cell.length_c   1.000
_cell.angle_alpha   90.00
_cell.angle_beta   90.00
_cell.angle_gamma   90.00
#
_symmetry.space_group_name_H-M   'P 1'
#
loop_
_entity.id
_entity.type
_entity.pdbx_description
1 polymer ?
#
loop_
_entity_poly.entity_id
_entity_poly.type
_entity_poly.pdbx_seq_one_letter_code
_entity_poly.pdbx_strand_id
1 'polypeptide(L)'
;MITMDEESLETAIQTYKAQLQQVELALGVGSDPSQQSDLIQLQEDLNQLIELTESSLVSMKKSKLLATLDTAAPSISPAGHLKQDSNSGRSCSDEEYAAFKEAIAELKPLSTEVEASPKEDGEADWENESKYSEEEEASEEEEEEVSGMKVKAPYYSPWGTLEYHNAMIVGTECLEDGSAGVRVLYLYPTHKSLKPCPFFLDGKCRFKENCRFSHGQVVSVDELHPFQEPNLSSLEVGSACLAKHHDGIWYAAKITDVDSGYYTVKFESLLLKEAVLEGDGIMPPLRSEEDSSSPESEEDNIDDSGYAKVIDSGPLENGEGAQACSSSFGGWEAHTRGIGSKLLAQMGYEFGKGLGKNAEGRVEPVQAIVLPKGKSLDQCAEILQKKQLEPAKSRKRRVKANHAGRPSAGSRKPPRNVFDFLNEKLQGKGSGEQDGGMTPVERNNKEIYHASKSTRKALSVRLFQTMEKIDQMQKTIRGIQEALARNVGRHSIATAQLEEKLAGAHRQLGQLRAQEASLQQEQKKAETHKKMTEF
;
A
#
# COMPACT_ATOMS: atom_id res chain seq x y z
N MET A 1 11.57 -32.82 14.99
CA MET A 1 10.20 -32.32 15.18
C MET A 1 9.39 -33.48 15.74
N ILE A 2 8.85 -33.33 16.95
CA ILE A 2 7.96 -34.32 17.55
C ILE A 2 6.62 -34.16 16.83
N THR A 3 6.23 -35.10 15.99
CA THR A 3 4.88 -35.13 15.42
C THR A 3 3.93 -35.40 16.57
N MET A 4 3.17 -34.40 17.01
CA MET A 4 2.08 -34.65 17.96
C MET A 4 1.00 -35.43 17.21
N ASP A 5 0.76 -36.67 17.64
CA ASP A 5 -0.22 -37.54 17.01
C ASP A 5 -1.66 -37.10 17.35
N GLU A 6 -2.59 -37.36 16.44
CA GLU A 6 -4.02 -37.03 16.56
C GLU A 6 -4.64 -37.57 17.87
N GLU A 7 -4.30 -38.81 18.23
CA GLU A 7 -4.75 -39.45 19.48
C GLU A 7 -4.17 -38.76 20.73
N SER A 8 -2.98 -38.18 20.63
CA SER A 8 -2.34 -37.45 21.73
C SER A 8 -3.08 -36.14 22.03
N LEU A 9 -3.53 -35.43 20.99
CA LEU A 9 -4.34 -34.22 21.16
C LEU A 9 -5.73 -34.53 21.71
N GLU A 10 -6.36 -35.63 21.26
CA GLU A 10 -7.67 -36.06 21.79
C GLU A 10 -7.61 -36.41 23.27
N THR A 11 -6.58 -37.14 23.69
CA THR A 11 -6.36 -37.49 25.11
C THR A 11 -6.01 -36.27 25.97
N ALA A 12 -5.26 -35.30 25.42
CA ALA A 12 -4.98 -34.04 26.09
C ALA A 12 -6.27 -33.23 26.33
N ILE A 13 -7.14 -33.10 25.31
CA ILE A 13 -8.44 -32.41 25.43
C ILE A 13 -9.31 -33.08 26.51
N GLN A 14 -9.37 -34.40 26.54
CA GLN A 14 -10.12 -35.13 27.58
C GLN A 14 -9.56 -34.86 28.99
N THR A 15 -8.24 -34.78 29.12
CA THR A 15 -7.57 -34.48 30.39
C THR A 15 -7.89 -33.05 30.85
N TYR A 16 -7.84 -32.06 29.96
CA TYR A 16 -8.18 -30.68 30.28
C TYR A 16 -9.67 -30.52 30.63
N LYS A 17 -10.57 -31.22 29.93
CA LYS A 17 -12.00 -31.24 30.27
C LYS A 17 -12.26 -31.85 31.65
N ALA A 18 -11.52 -32.90 32.02
CA ALA A 18 -11.61 -33.49 33.36
C ALA A 18 -11.09 -32.52 34.45
N GLN A 19 -10.00 -31.79 34.17
CA GLN A 19 -9.47 -30.77 35.08
C GLN A 19 -10.45 -29.59 35.24
N LEU A 20 -11.07 -29.14 34.14
CA LEU A 20 -12.08 -28.08 34.17
C LEU A 20 -13.28 -28.46 35.06
N GLN A 21 -13.78 -29.69 34.94
CA GLN A 21 -14.85 -30.20 35.80
C GLN A 21 -14.46 -30.22 37.28
N GLN A 22 -13.19 -30.52 37.61
CA GLN A 22 -12.71 -30.47 38.99
C GLN A 22 -12.66 -29.03 39.53
N VAL A 23 -12.26 -28.07 38.71
CA VAL A 23 -12.24 -26.64 39.06
C VAL A 23 -13.66 -26.10 39.25
N GLU A 24 -14.61 -26.49 38.40
CA GLU A 24 -16.03 -26.13 38.52
C GLU A 24 -16.66 -26.69 39.80
N LEU A 25 -16.34 -27.94 40.17
CA LEU A 25 -16.78 -28.52 41.43
C LEU A 25 -16.18 -27.78 42.64
N ALA A 26 -14.91 -27.37 42.58
CA ALA A 26 -14.26 -26.60 43.63
C ALA A 26 -14.84 -25.17 43.79
N LEU A 27 -15.26 -24.55 42.68
CA LEU A 27 -15.99 -23.28 42.68
C LEU A 27 -17.41 -23.44 43.25
N GLY A 28 -18.08 -24.57 42.99
CA GLY A 28 -19.42 -24.86 43.49
C GLY A 28 -19.52 -25.17 44.98
N VAL A 29 -18.44 -25.68 45.60
CA VAL A 29 -18.41 -26.04 47.02
C VAL A 29 -18.12 -24.83 47.94
N GLY A 30 -17.83 -23.65 47.37
CA GLY A 30 -17.64 -22.41 48.12
C GLY A 30 -16.25 -22.32 48.77
N SER A 31 -15.24 -22.08 47.93
CA SER A 31 -13.85 -21.87 48.36
C SER A 31 -13.61 -20.45 48.92
N ASP A 32 -12.49 -20.23 49.63
CA ASP A 32 -12.13 -18.93 50.20
C ASP A 32 -12.13 -17.82 49.13
N PRO A 33 -12.57 -16.58 49.46
CA PRO A 33 -12.80 -15.51 48.49
C PRO A 33 -11.53 -15.05 47.75
N SER A 34 -10.33 -15.30 48.29
CA SER A 34 -9.07 -15.03 47.61
C SER A 34 -8.65 -16.15 46.64
N GLN A 35 -9.08 -17.40 46.87
CA GLN A 35 -8.81 -18.52 45.97
C GLN A 35 -9.86 -18.62 44.86
N GLN A 36 -11.04 -18.03 45.09
CA GLN A 36 -12.11 -18.01 44.11
C GLN A 36 -11.73 -17.22 42.84
N SER A 37 -11.00 -16.11 42.97
CA SER A 37 -10.48 -15.38 41.80
C SER A 37 -9.51 -16.22 40.99
N ASP A 38 -8.60 -16.92 41.67
CA ASP A 38 -7.57 -17.74 41.03
C ASP A 38 -8.18 -18.96 40.34
N LEU A 39 -9.23 -19.56 40.93
CA LEU A 39 -9.98 -20.66 40.33
C LEU A 39 -10.82 -20.22 39.13
N ILE A 40 -11.39 -19.01 39.14
CA ILE A 40 -12.08 -18.43 37.98
C ILE A 40 -11.09 -18.19 36.85
N GLN A 41 -9.92 -17.63 37.15
CA GLN A 41 -8.86 -17.43 36.15
C GLN A 41 -8.39 -18.77 35.57
N LEU A 42 -8.18 -19.79 36.41
CA LEU A 42 -7.83 -21.13 35.96
C LEU A 42 -8.92 -21.78 35.10
N GLN A 43 -10.20 -21.52 35.38
CA GLN A 43 -11.32 -21.96 34.56
C GLN A 43 -11.28 -21.32 33.16
N GLU A 44 -11.01 -20.01 33.09
CA GLU A 44 -10.87 -19.29 31.82
C GLU A 44 -9.67 -19.81 31.02
N ASP A 45 -8.52 -19.99 31.67
CA ASP A 45 -7.29 -20.49 31.04
C ASP A 45 -7.46 -21.92 30.51
N LEU A 46 -8.11 -22.81 31.28
CA LEU A 46 -8.40 -24.18 30.83
C LEU A 46 -9.37 -24.21 29.65
N ASN A 47 -10.38 -23.34 29.63
CA ASN A 47 -11.29 -23.21 28.48
C ASN A 47 -10.55 -22.74 27.22
N GLN A 48 -9.69 -21.73 27.34
CA GLN A 48 -8.85 -21.27 26.21
C GLN A 48 -7.90 -22.36 25.72
N LEU A 49 -7.29 -23.14 26.63
CA LEU A 49 -6.40 -24.24 26.25
C LEU A 49 -7.15 -25.36 25.51
N ILE A 50 -8.38 -25.68 25.92
CA ILE A 50 -9.25 -26.63 25.21
C ILE A 50 -9.56 -26.12 23.81
N GLU A 51 -9.93 -24.85 23.65
CA GLU A 51 -10.25 -24.26 22.34
C GLU A 51 -9.03 -24.28 21.38
N LEU A 52 -7.85 -23.92 21.90
CA LEU A 52 -6.60 -23.95 21.12
C LEU A 52 -6.21 -25.38 20.70
N THR A 53 -6.43 -26.37 21.57
CA THR A 53 -6.12 -27.77 21.25
C THR A 53 -7.17 -28.39 20.32
N GLU A 54 -8.45 -28.05 20.45
CA GLU A 54 -9.51 -28.46 19.53
C GLU A 54 -9.29 -27.87 18.12
N SER A 55 -8.93 -26.59 18.02
CA SER A 55 -8.63 -25.96 16.73
C SER A 55 -7.37 -26.54 16.06
N SER A 56 -6.33 -26.86 16.85
CA SER A 56 -5.15 -27.58 16.36
C SER A 56 -5.51 -28.97 15.81
N LEU A 57 -6.35 -29.71 16.53
CA LEU A 57 -6.83 -31.03 16.09
C LEU A 57 -7.65 -30.95 14.80
N VAL A 58 -8.55 -29.97 14.67
CA VAL A 58 -9.34 -29.77 13.45
C VAL A 58 -8.42 -29.43 12.26
N SER A 59 -7.41 -28.58 12.48
CA SER A 59 -6.41 -28.25 11.45
C SER A 59 -5.63 -29.49 10.99
N MET A 60 -5.21 -30.34 11.93
CA MET A 60 -4.55 -31.62 11.61
C MET A 60 -5.47 -32.61 10.88
N LYS A 61 -6.73 -32.75 11.29
CA LYS A 61 -7.71 -33.60 10.57
C LYS A 61 -7.96 -33.09 9.16
N LYS A 62 -8.03 -31.78 8.97
CA LYS A 62 -8.19 -31.14 7.65
C LYS A 62 -6.98 -31.41 6.76
N SER A 63 -5.76 -31.22 7.25
CA SER A 63 -4.54 -31.49 6.46
C SER A 63 -4.40 -32.96 6.09
N LYS A 64 -4.76 -33.88 6.99
CA LYS A 64 -4.79 -35.33 6.74
C LYS A 64 -5.79 -35.69 5.64
N LEU A 65 -7.01 -35.13 5.66
CA LEU A 65 -8.01 -35.34 4.62
C LEU A 65 -7.57 -34.77 3.27
N LEU A 66 -6.98 -33.57 3.25
CA LEU A 66 -6.43 -32.99 2.03
C LEU A 66 -5.32 -33.86 1.42
N ALA A 67 -4.41 -34.38 2.24
CA ALA A 67 -3.37 -35.31 1.79
C ALA A 67 -3.94 -36.61 1.20
N THR A 68 -5.05 -37.12 1.74
CA THR A 68 -5.73 -38.31 1.16
C THR A 68 -6.40 -38.02 -0.19
N LEU A 69 -6.90 -36.81 -0.41
CA LEU A 69 -7.52 -36.42 -1.67
C LEU A 69 -6.48 -36.16 -2.77
N ASP A 70 -5.34 -35.54 -2.43
CA ASP A 70 -4.24 -35.34 -3.38
C ASP A 70 -3.61 -36.66 -3.84
N THR A 71 -3.61 -37.69 -2.98
CA THR A 71 -3.11 -39.03 -3.34
C THR A 71 -4.09 -39.81 -4.24
N ALA A 72 -5.38 -39.41 -4.27
CA ALA A 72 -6.43 -40.09 -5.03
C ALA A 72 -6.65 -39.51 -6.45
N ALA A 73 -5.91 -38.48 -6.85
CA ALA A 73 -5.93 -37.94 -8.21
C ALA A 73 -4.94 -38.72 -9.10
N PRO A 74 -5.39 -39.46 -10.14
CA PRO A 74 -4.47 -40.07 -11.09
C PRO A 74 -3.88 -38.95 -11.97
N SER A 75 -2.57 -38.73 -11.84
CA SER A 75 -1.78 -37.91 -12.73
C SER A 75 -1.85 -38.44 -14.17
N ILE A 76 -2.48 -37.69 -15.07
CA ILE A 76 -2.45 -37.98 -16.51
C ILE A 76 -1.28 -37.21 -17.12
N SER A 77 -0.30 -37.95 -17.65
CA SER A 77 0.63 -37.48 -18.67
C SER A 77 0.92 -38.62 -19.66
N PRO A 78 1.22 -38.32 -20.93
CA PRO A 78 0.87 -39.19 -22.06
C PRO A 78 2.07 -39.96 -22.63
N ALA A 79 1.92 -41.28 -22.85
CA ALA A 79 2.50 -42.04 -23.96
C ALA A 79 2.27 -43.57 -23.81
N GLY A 80 1.76 -44.20 -24.88
CA GLY A 80 2.25 -45.51 -25.34
C GLY A 80 1.79 -46.81 -24.65
N HIS A 81 0.63 -47.31 -25.08
CA HIS A 81 0.27 -48.72 -25.34
C HIS A 81 0.53 -49.89 -24.35
N LEU A 82 -0.62 -50.45 -23.90
CA LEU A 82 -1.04 -51.87 -23.84
C LEU A 82 -0.46 -52.81 -22.75
N LYS A 83 -1.31 -53.18 -21.79
CA LYS A 83 -2.04 -54.48 -21.74
C LYS A 83 -3.05 -54.57 -20.57
N GLN A 84 -4.29 -54.96 -20.91
CA GLN A 84 -5.22 -55.93 -20.27
C GLN A 84 -4.88 -56.41 -18.83
N ASP A 85 -5.79 -56.50 -17.84
CA ASP A 85 -7.17 -57.01 -17.86
C ASP A 85 -7.98 -56.58 -16.60
N SER A 86 -9.30 -56.42 -16.79
CA SER A 86 -10.49 -56.79 -15.94
C SER A 86 -10.50 -56.48 -14.42
N ASN A 87 -11.55 -56.01 -13.72
CA ASN A 87 -13.00 -55.87 -13.95
C ASN A 87 -13.67 -55.03 -12.82
N SER A 88 -14.69 -54.24 -13.18
CA SER A 88 -15.93 -53.95 -12.43
C SER A 88 -15.92 -53.10 -11.14
N GLY A 89 -16.40 -51.84 -11.27
CA GLY A 89 -17.16 -51.16 -10.20
C GLY A 89 -17.11 -49.62 -10.21
N ARG A 90 -17.57 -48.94 -11.28
CA ARG A 90 -17.70 -47.47 -11.27
C ARG A 90 -19.08 -47.04 -11.78
N SER A 91 -19.74 -46.17 -11.01
CA SER A 91 -21.18 -45.94 -10.98
C SER A 91 -21.72 -45.05 -12.10
N CYS A 92 -22.90 -45.46 -12.57
CA CYS A 92 -23.94 -44.84 -13.40
C CYS A 92 -24.13 -43.29 -13.45
N SER A 93 -23.44 -42.48 -12.65
CA SER A 93 -23.69 -41.02 -12.57
C SER A 93 -22.85 -40.18 -13.54
N ASP A 94 -21.70 -40.68 -13.98
CA ASP A 94 -20.80 -39.93 -14.88
C ASP A 94 -21.36 -39.85 -16.32
N GLU A 95 -22.15 -40.83 -16.72
CA GLU A 95 -22.76 -40.92 -18.06
C GLU A 95 -23.98 -40.00 -18.19
N GLU A 96 -24.80 -39.88 -17.13
CA GLU A 96 -25.91 -38.92 -17.08
C GLU A 96 -25.42 -37.47 -17.05
N TYR A 97 -24.31 -37.20 -16.36
CA TYR A 97 -23.72 -35.86 -16.31
C TYR A 97 -23.06 -35.45 -17.63
N ALA A 98 -22.46 -36.40 -18.34
CA ALA A 98 -21.93 -36.17 -19.68
C ALA A 98 -23.06 -35.90 -20.70
N ALA A 99 -24.13 -36.69 -20.65
CA ALA A 99 -25.31 -36.49 -21.50
C ALA A 99 -26.01 -35.15 -21.22
N PHE A 100 -26.05 -34.71 -19.95
CA PHE A 100 -26.62 -33.41 -19.57
C PHE A 100 -25.78 -32.23 -20.09
N LYS A 101 -24.45 -32.34 -20.06
CA LYS A 101 -23.56 -31.31 -20.63
C LYS A 101 -23.71 -31.19 -22.15
N GLU A 102 -23.89 -32.32 -22.83
CA GLU A 102 -24.07 -32.34 -24.29
C GLU A 102 -25.43 -31.76 -24.69
N ALA A 103 -26.50 -32.06 -23.94
CA ALA A 103 -27.84 -31.51 -24.16
C ALA A 103 -27.92 -29.98 -23.97
N ILE A 104 -27.13 -29.40 -23.06
CA ILE A 104 -27.04 -27.93 -22.89
C ILE A 104 -26.26 -27.29 -24.04
N ALA A 105 -25.25 -27.97 -24.59
CA ALA A 105 -24.50 -27.48 -25.73
C ALA A 105 -25.32 -27.48 -27.04
N GLU A 106 -26.25 -28.43 -27.19
CA GLU A 106 -27.19 -28.48 -28.32
C GLU A 106 -28.31 -27.42 -28.24
N LEU A 107 -28.56 -26.82 -27.07
CA LEU A 107 -29.55 -25.76 -26.89
C LEU A 107 -28.91 -24.36 -26.91
N LYS A 108 -28.31 -23.99 -28.04
CA LYS A 108 -28.08 -22.58 -28.41
C LYS A 108 -28.86 -22.27 -29.69
N PRO A 109 -29.64 -21.17 -29.75
CA PRO A 109 -30.72 -21.02 -30.70
C PRO A 109 -30.23 -20.85 -32.14
N LEU A 110 -30.85 -21.64 -33.01
CA LEU A 110 -30.77 -21.55 -34.47
C LEU A 110 -31.22 -20.16 -34.95
N SER A 111 -30.38 -19.49 -35.73
CA SER A 111 -30.85 -18.58 -36.77
C SER A 111 -30.06 -18.90 -38.03
N THR A 112 -30.81 -19.45 -38.97
CA THR A 112 -30.43 -20.13 -40.19
C THR A 112 -29.78 -19.22 -41.22
N GLU A 113 -28.82 -19.81 -41.92
CA GLU A 113 -28.04 -19.35 -43.08
C GLU A 113 -28.89 -18.95 -44.31
N VAL A 114 -28.38 -18.03 -45.16
CA VAL A 114 -28.23 -18.21 -46.64
C VAL A 114 -27.16 -17.23 -47.21
N GLU A 115 -26.04 -17.82 -47.68
CA GLU A 115 -25.19 -17.56 -48.88
C GLU A 115 -25.08 -16.17 -49.60
N ALA A 116 -23.85 -15.64 -49.57
CA ALA A 116 -22.96 -15.16 -50.67
C ALA A 116 -23.27 -14.01 -51.69
N SER A 117 -22.59 -12.86 -51.44
CA SER A 117 -21.78 -11.96 -52.35
C SER A 117 -22.44 -10.98 -53.39
N PRO A 118 -21.75 -9.92 -53.90
CA PRO A 118 -20.96 -8.83 -53.27
C PRO A 118 -21.20 -7.39 -53.86
N LYS A 119 -20.69 -6.34 -53.17
CA LYS A 119 -20.24 -4.98 -53.59
C LYS A 119 -21.01 -3.71 -53.14
N GLU A 120 -20.19 -2.80 -52.60
CA GLU A 120 -20.15 -1.32 -52.67
C GLU A 120 -21.18 -0.43 -51.93
N ASP A 121 -20.58 0.39 -51.04
CA ASP A 121 -20.85 1.80 -50.66
C ASP A 121 -22.08 2.18 -49.80
N GLY A 122 -21.82 2.82 -48.63
CA GLY A 122 -22.73 3.79 -48.01
C GLY A 122 -22.99 3.69 -46.49
N GLU A 123 -22.38 4.61 -45.75
CA GLU A 123 -22.73 5.27 -44.46
C GLU A 123 -23.77 4.72 -43.45
N ALA A 124 -23.30 4.66 -42.19
CA ALA A 124 -23.93 5.02 -40.90
C ALA A 124 -25.26 4.38 -40.44
N ASP A 125 -25.23 3.63 -39.33
CA ASP A 125 -25.74 4.08 -38.01
C ASP A 125 -25.35 3.08 -36.90
N TRP A 126 -25.05 3.57 -35.69
CA TRP A 126 -24.65 2.76 -34.53
C TRP A 126 -25.76 2.75 -33.48
N GLU A 127 -26.47 1.64 -33.35
CA GLU A 127 -27.21 1.30 -32.13
C GLU A 127 -26.96 -0.18 -31.80
N ASN A 128 -26.17 -0.45 -30.76
CA ASN A 128 -25.99 -1.78 -30.18
C ASN A 128 -26.29 -1.72 -28.68
N GLU A 129 -27.47 -2.22 -28.31
CA GLU A 129 -27.89 -2.39 -26.92
C GLU A 129 -27.19 -3.59 -26.27
N SER A 130 -26.47 -3.28 -25.19
CA SER A 130 -26.22 -4.03 -23.95
C SER A 130 -26.58 -5.53 -23.89
N LYS A 131 -25.53 -6.37 -23.83
CA LYS A 131 -25.56 -7.67 -23.14
C LYS A 131 -24.19 -8.02 -22.54
N TYR A 132 -23.84 -7.35 -21.44
CA TYR A 132 -22.77 -7.73 -20.51
C TYR A 132 -23.20 -7.21 -19.13
N SER A 133 -23.37 -8.07 -18.13
CA SER A 133 -23.64 -7.65 -16.73
C SER A 133 -23.36 -8.72 -15.68
N GLU A 134 -23.19 -10.00 -16.04
CA GLU A 134 -23.09 -11.08 -15.04
C GLU A 134 -21.65 -11.57 -14.80
N GLU A 135 -20.69 -11.25 -15.67
CA GLU A 135 -19.28 -11.65 -15.50
C GLU A 135 -18.44 -10.59 -14.75
N GLU A 136 -18.88 -9.33 -14.66
CA GLU A 136 -18.12 -8.26 -13.99
C GLU A 136 -18.25 -8.29 -12.45
N GLU A 137 -19.38 -8.72 -11.89
CA GLU A 137 -19.55 -8.71 -10.42
C GLU A 137 -18.72 -9.78 -9.71
N ALA A 138 -18.41 -10.90 -10.37
CA ALA A 138 -17.56 -11.95 -9.77
C ALA A 138 -16.07 -11.56 -9.74
N SER A 139 -15.59 -10.82 -10.74
CA SER A 139 -14.20 -10.34 -10.76
C SER A 139 -13.96 -9.29 -9.68
N GLU A 140 -14.89 -8.34 -9.47
CA GLU A 140 -14.70 -7.26 -8.48
C GLU A 140 -14.60 -7.77 -7.03
N GLU A 141 -15.29 -8.86 -6.69
CA GLU A 141 -15.23 -9.46 -5.35
C GLU A 141 -13.87 -10.11 -5.05
N GLU A 142 -13.27 -10.83 -6.01
CA GLU A 142 -11.94 -11.45 -5.87
C GLU A 142 -10.82 -10.40 -5.84
N GLU A 143 -10.91 -9.37 -6.69
CA GLU A 143 -9.98 -8.24 -6.74
C GLU A 143 -9.87 -7.50 -5.39
N GLU A 144 -10.98 -7.47 -4.63
CA GLU A 144 -11.07 -6.83 -3.33
C GLU A 144 -10.54 -7.67 -2.16
N GLU A 145 -10.49 -9.01 -2.28
CA GLU A 145 -9.94 -9.88 -1.25
C GLU A 145 -8.40 -9.80 -1.19
N VAL A 146 -7.76 -9.58 -2.34
CA VAL A 146 -6.29 -9.48 -2.42
C VAL A 146 -5.77 -8.16 -1.85
N SER A 147 -6.62 -7.12 -1.78
CA SER A 147 -6.25 -5.80 -1.26
C SER A 147 -5.92 -5.85 0.25
N GLY A 148 -4.70 -5.47 0.59
CA GLY A 148 -4.18 -5.46 1.96
C GLY A 148 -3.40 -6.72 2.35
N MET A 149 -3.24 -7.70 1.46
CA MET A 149 -2.35 -8.83 1.68
C MET A 149 -0.89 -8.37 1.69
N LYS A 150 -0.12 -8.83 2.69
CA LYS A 150 1.34 -8.62 2.75
C LYS A 150 2.01 -9.72 1.93
N VAL A 151 2.94 -9.33 1.08
CA VAL A 151 3.69 -10.21 0.17
C VAL A 151 5.13 -9.76 0.08
N LYS A 152 5.98 -10.54 -0.58
CA LYS A 152 7.32 -10.15 -0.98
C LYS A 152 7.35 -10.00 -2.50
N ALA A 153 7.69 -8.81 -2.98
CA ALA A 153 7.56 -8.43 -4.39
C ALA A 153 8.94 -8.05 -5.00
N PRO A 154 9.12 -8.27 -6.32
CA PRO A 154 10.33 -7.89 -7.03
C PRO A 154 10.43 -6.37 -7.17
N TYR A 155 11.56 -5.82 -6.74
CA TYR A 155 11.95 -4.44 -6.86
C TYR A 155 13.18 -4.31 -7.76
N TYR A 156 13.04 -3.53 -8.82
CA TYR A 156 14.16 -3.15 -9.66
C TYR A 156 14.78 -1.87 -9.12
N SER A 157 16.00 -1.99 -8.59
CA SER A 157 16.79 -0.82 -8.22
C SER A 157 17.06 0.03 -9.48
N PRO A 158 17.24 1.36 -9.35
CA PRO A 158 17.58 2.22 -10.48
C PRO A 158 18.86 1.81 -11.24
N TRP A 159 19.72 1.02 -10.59
CA TRP A 159 20.95 0.46 -11.16
C TRP A 159 20.78 -0.92 -11.81
N GLY A 160 19.55 -1.44 -11.91
CA GLY A 160 19.23 -2.69 -12.60
C GLY A 160 19.30 -3.96 -11.76
N THR A 161 19.61 -3.88 -10.47
CA THR A 161 19.60 -5.04 -9.57
C THR A 161 18.17 -5.41 -9.18
N LEU A 162 17.80 -6.68 -9.38
CA LEU A 162 16.53 -7.26 -8.92
C LEU A 162 16.66 -7.71 -7.46
N GLU A 163 15.81 -7.16 -6.60
CA GLU A 163 15.75 -7.51 -5.18
C GLU A 163 14.31 -7.77 -4.75
N TYR A 164 14.11 -8.69 -3.81
CA TYR A 164 12.77 -8.97 -3.30
C TYR A 164 12.53 -8.24 -1.98
N HIS A 165 11.53 -7.37 -1.94
CA HIS A 165 11.19 -6.55 -0.77
C HIS A 165 9.78 -6.82 -0.28
N ASN A 166 9.58 -6.68 1.03
CA ASN A 166 8.25 -6.82 1.60
C ASN A 166 7.35 -5.66 1.16
N ALA A 167 6.18 -6.01 0.65
CA ALA A 167 5.21 -5.09 0.08
C ALA A 167 3.78 -5.49 0.49
N MET A 168 2.83 -4.61 0.23
CA MET A 168 1.40 -4.85 0.44
C MET A 168 0.66 -4.61 -0.87
N ILE A 169 -0.27 -5.51 -1.21
CA ILE A 169 -1.12 -5.38 -2.40
C ILE A 169 -2.19 -4.32 -2.13
N VAL A 170 -2.36 -3.38 -3.06
CA VAL A 170 -3.36 -2.30 -2.97
C VAL A 170 -4.60 -2.64 -3.79
N GLY A 171 -4.40 -3.32 -4.91
CA GLY A 171 -5.46 -3.76 -5.81
C GLY A 171 -4.85 -4.51 -6.99
N THR A 172 -5.71 -5.17 -7.74
CA THR A 172 -5.43 -5.81 -9.02
C THR A 172 -5.37 -4.76 -10.13
N GLU A 173 -4.48 -4.96 -11.09
CA GLU A 173 -4.36 -4.12 -12.28
C GLU A 173 -3.80 -4.95 -13.42
N CYS A 174 -4.35 -4.79 -14.63
CA CYS A 174 -3.86 -5.49 -15.81
C CYS A 174 -2.47 -4.96 -16.21
N LEU A 175 -1.52 -5.86 -16.46
CA LEU A 175 -0.22 -5.51 -17.01
C LEU A 175 -0.35 -5.01 -18.46
N GLU A 176 0.71 -4.36 -18.97
CA GLU A 176 0.79 -3.91 -20.37
C GLU A 176 0.61 -5.07 -21.38
N ASP A 177 0.95 -6.29 -20.97
CA ASP A 177 0.81 -7.52 -21.76
C ASP A 177 -0.60 -8.14 -21.70
N GLY A 178 -1.54 -7.53 -20.95
CA GLY A 178 -2.91 -8.02 -20.78
C GLY A 178 -3.07 -9.17 -19.78
N SER A 179 -1.99 -9.57 -19.09
CA SER A 179 -2.03 -10.53 -17.99
C SER A 179 -2.51 -9.88 -16.68
N ALA A 180 -3.06 -10.70 -15.79
CA ALA A 180 -3.51 -10.26 -14.47
C ALA A 180 -2.31 -9.90 -13.58
N GLY A 181 -2.26 -8.66 -13.13
CA GLY A 181 -1.22 -8.15 -12.25
C GLY A 181 -1.80 -7.60 -10.96
N VAL A 182 -0.92 -7.35 -10.00
CA VAL A 182 -1.27 -6.70 -8.74
C VAL A 182 -0.35 -5.53 -8.48
N ARG A 183 -0.95 -4.43 -8.03
CA ARG A 183 -0.22 -3.23 -7.63
C ARG A 183 0.25 -3.36 -6.19
N VAL A 184 1.56 -3.33 -5.99
CA VAL A 184 2.20 -3.46 -4.69
C VAL A 184 2.83 -2.15 -4.21
N LEU A 185 2.73 -1.89 -2.91
CA LEU A 185 3.43 -0.79 -2.20
C LEU A 185 4.42 -1.36 -1.19
N TYR A 186 5.67 -0.91 -1.26
CA TYR A 186 6.73 -1.36 -0.36
C TYR A 186 6.52 -0.88 1.09
N LEU A 187 6.65 -1.80 2.04
CA LEU A 187 6.40 -1.54 3.47
C LEU A 187 7.54 -0.75 4.13
N TYR A 188 8.77 -0.94 3.64
CA TYR A 188 9.97 -0.38 4.26
C TYR A 188 10.65 0.63 3.30
N PRO A 189 10.08 1.84 3.12
CA PRO A 189 10.65 2.82 2.19
C PRO A 189 11.98 3.36 2.73
N THR A 190 13.07 3.13 2.00
CA THR A 190 14.41 3.69 2.27
C THR A 190 14.60 5.10 1.71
N HIS A 191 13.74 5.49 0.75
CA HIS A 191 13.78 6.80 0.10
C HIS A 191 12.40 7.46 0.08
N LYS A 192 12.39 8.80 -0.01
CA LYS A 192 11.15 9.60 -0.11
C LYS A 192 10.29 9.24 -1.32
N SER A 193 10.90 8.78 -2.41
CA SER A 193 10.21 8.32 -3.62
C SER A 193 9.50 6.99 -3.41
N LEU A 194 9.98 6.12 -2.52
CA LEU A 194 9.37 4.82 -2.20
C LEU A 194 8.22 4.95 -1.20
N LYS A 195 8.13 6.08 -0.49
CA LYS A 195 7.06 6.31 0.47
C LYS A 195 5.71 6.36 -0.26
N PRO A 196 4.69 5.59 0.18
CA PRO A 196 3.39 5.55 -0.48
C PRO A 196 2.72 6.94 -0.48
N CYS A 197 2.11 7.29 -1.60
CA CYS A 197 1.41 8.56 -1.78
C CYS A 197 0.05 8.54 -1.06
N PRO A 198 -0.19 9.40 -0.05
CA PRO A 198 -1.49 9.42 0.64
C PRO A 198 -2.65 9.79 -0.29
N PHE A 199 -2.42 10.71 -1.23
CA PHE A 199 -3.44 11.13 -2.19
C PHE A 199 -3.76 10.05 -3.23
N PHE A 200 -2.82 9.14 -3.51
CA PHE A 200 -3.06 8.03 -4.42
C PHE A 200 -3.96 6.99 -3.76
N LEU A 201 -3.67 6.65 -2.50
CA LEU A 201 -4.51 5.76 -1.69
C LEU A 201 -5.94 6.31 -1.55
N ASP A 202 -6.10 7.63 -1.51
CA ASP A 202 -7.41 8.30 -1.50
C ASP A 202 -8.08 8.43 -2.89
N GLY A 203 -7.44 7.99 -3.98
CA GLY A 203 -7.94 8.13 -5.35
C GLY A 203 -7.94 9.57 -5.90
N LYS A 204 -7.21 10.49 -5.25
CA LYS A 204 -7.21 11.94 -5.56
C LYS A 204 -5.91 12.44 -6.18
N CYS A 205 -4.93 11.58 -6.39
CA CYS A 205 -3.63 11.99 -6.93
C CYS A 205 -3.74 12.29 -8.43
N ARG A 206 -3.32 13.49 -8.83
CA ARG A 206 -3.32 13.94 -10.23
C ARG A 206 -2.01 13.65 -10.98
N PHE A 207 -0.97 13.23 -10.26
CA PHE A 207 0.40 13.25 -10.78
C PHE A 207 0.86 11.91 -11.37
N LYS A 208 0.05 10.84 -11.31
CA LYS A 208 0.38 9.48 -11.80
C LYS A 208 1.86 9.13 -11.49
N GLU A 209 2.64 8.74 -12.50
CA GLU A 209 4.05 8.37 -12.35
C GLU A 209 5.01 9.52 -12.00
N ASN A 210 4.60 10.78 -12.19
CA ASN A 210 5.40 11.96 -11.84
C ASN A 210 5.17 12.45 -10.41
N CYS A 211 4.52 11.63 -9.57
CA CYS A 211 4.26 11.96 -8.19
C CYS A 211 5.54 11.99 -7.36
N ARG A 212 5.59 12.85 -6.34
CA ARG A 212 6.73 12.92 -5.41
C ARG A 212 6.88 11.66 -4.54
N PHE A 213 5.77 10.93 -4.38
CA PHE A 213 5.61 9.74 -3.56
C PHE A 213 5.22 8.57 -4.45
N SER A 214 5.51 7.34 -4.00
CA SER A 214 5.26 6.12 -4.77
C SER A 214 3.76 5.87 -4.95
N HIS A 215 3.38 5.49 -6.17
CA HIS A 215 2.08 4.88 -6.48
C HIS A 215 2.17 3.35 -6.50
N GLY A 216 3.31 2.79 -6.10
CA GLY A 216 3.59 1.37 -6.20
C GLY A 216 4.00 0.93 -7.58
N GLN A 217 4.16 -0.38 -7.72
CA GLN A 217 4.55 -1.03 -8.95
C GLN A 217 3.54 -2.14 -9.25
N VAL A 218 3.19 -2.34 -10.52
CA VAL A 218 2.39 -3.49 -10.94
C VAL A 218 3.35 -4.65 -11.20
N VAL A 219 3.09 -5.79 -10.55
CA VAL A 219 3.89 -7.02 -10.66
C VAL A 219 2.98 -8.19 -10.99
N SER A 220 3.50 -9.20 -11.69
CA SER A 220 2.75 -10.43 -11.95
C SER A 220 2.52 -11.20 -10.65
N VAL A 221 1.37 -11.88 -10.54
CA VAL A 221 1.06 -12.74 -9.39
C VAL A 221 2.07 -13.87 -9.25
N ASP A 222 2.63 -14.35 -10.36
CA ASP A 222 3.62 -15.44 -10.38
C ASP A 222 4.98 -15.04 -9.77
N GLU A 223 5.30 -13.74 -9.78
CA GLU A 223 6.55 -13.21 -9.23
C GLU A 223 6.45 -12.90 -7.74
N LEU A 224 5.26 -13.06 -7.14
CA LEU A 224 5.06 -12.80 -5.72
C LEU A 224 5.49 -13.99 -4.86
N HIS A 225 6.14 -13.67 -3.75
CA HIS A 225 6.47 -14.63 -2.72
C HIS A 225 5.70 -14.35 -1.41
N PRO A 226 5.54 -15.37 -0.55
CA PRO A 226 4.97 -15.18 0.78
C PRO A 226 5.72 -14.11 1.59
N PHE A 227 4.99 -13.36 2.41
CA PHE A 227 5.58 -12.35 3.29
C PHE A 227 6.54 -13.00 4.28
N GLN A 228 7.76 -12.44 4.37
CA GLN A 228 8.81 -12.90 5.26
C GLN A 228 9.03 -11.85 6.35
N GLU A 229 8.74 -12.19 7.61
CA GLU A 229 9.03 -11.29 8.73
C GLU A 229 10.55 -11.16 8.96
N PRO A 230 11.05 -9.95 9.27
CA PRO A 230 12.45 -9.75 9.58
C PRO A 230 12.84 -10.57 10.82
N ASN A 231 13.86 -11.42 10.71
CA ASN A 231 14.37 -12.16 11.85
C ASN A 231 15.20 -11.23 12.75
N LEU A 232 14.68 -10.88 13.92
CA LEU A 232 15.35 -10.00 14.88
C LEU A 232 16.38 -10.74 15.76
N SER A 233 16.47 -12.07 15.68
CA SER A 233 17.34 -12.89 16.54
C SER A 233 18.83 -12.66 16.31
N SER A 234 19.21 -12.13 15.13
CA SER A 234 20.60 -11.84 14.78
C SER A 234 21.07 -10.44 15.20
N LEU A 235 20.18 -9.62 15.77
CA LEU A 235 20.47 -8.25 16.12
C LEU A 235 20.99 -8.16 17.56
N GLU A 236 22.26 -7.79 17.69
CA GLU A 236 22.93 -7.55 18.97
C GLU A 236 23.47 -6.11 19.05
N VAL A 237 23.95 -5.74 20.24
CA VAL A 237 24.59 -4.43 20.43
C VAL A 237 25.82 -4.33 19.53
N GLY A 238 25.84 -3.32 18.66
CA GLY A 238 26.88 -3.09 17.66
C GLY A 238 26.50 -3.51 16.24
N SER A 239 25.46 -4.32 16.05
CA SER A 239 25.00 -4.75 14.73
C SER A 239 24.51 -3.57 13.89
N ALA A 240 24.78 -3.62 12.58
CA ALA A 240 24.15 -2.75 11.61
C ALA A 240 22.67 -3.14 11.44
N CYS A 241 21.80 -2.16 11.25
CA CYS A 241 20.36 -2.37 11.07
C CYS A 241 19.76 -1.22 10.25
N LEU A 242 18.57 -1.44 9.70
CA LEU A 242 17.69 -0.40 9.20
C LEU A 242 16.70 -0.04 10.29
N ALA A 243 16.61 1.25 10.60
CA ALA A 243 15.77 1.79 11.65
C ALA A 243 14.75 2.77 11.08
N LYS A 244 13.49 2.63 11.49
CA LYS A 244 12.40 3.55 11.15
C LYS A 244 12.58 4.87 11.87
N HIS A 245 12.59 5.96 11.10
CA HIS A 245 12.67 7.31 11.63
C HIS A 245 11.30 8.00 11.65
N HIS A 246 11.18 9.14 12.34
CA HIS A 246 9.91 9.86 12.55
C HIS A 246 9.24 10.34 11.27
N ASP A 247 9.96 10.42 10.15
CA ASP A 247 9.43 10.79 8.84
C ASP A 247 8.86 9.58 8.08
N GLY A 248 8.88 8.39 8.68
CA GLY A 248 8.37 7.14 8.12
C GLY A 248 9.29 6.55 7.05
N ILE A 249 10.59 6.85 7.11
CA ILE A 249 11.62 6.33 6.22
C ILE A 249 12.60 5.50 7.04
N TRP A 250 13.09 4.42 6.45
CA TRP A 250 14.05 3.51 7.05
C TRP A 250 15.47 3.94 6.70
N TYR A 251 16.30 4.15 7.72
CA TYR A 251 17.68 4.61 7.58
C TYR A 251 18.67 3.62 8.18
N ALA A 252 19.87 3.54 7.61
CA ALA A 252 20.96 2.76 8.17
C ALA A 252 21.36 3.30 9.55
N ALA A 253 21.46 2.40 10.52
CA ALA A 253 21.77 2.68 11.91
C ALA A 253 22.57 1.53 12.54
N LYS A 254 23.17 1.79 13.69
CA LYS A 254 23.84 0.78 14.52
C LYS A 254 23.15 0.69 15.87
N ILE A 255 22.92 -0.52 16.34
CA ILE A 255 22.31 -0.77 17.65
C ILE A 255 23.34 -0.44 18.73
N THR A 256 22.99 0.46 19.65
CA THR A 256 23.87 0.86 20.76
C THR A 256 23.49 0.19 22.06
N ASP A 257 22.23 -0.17 22.24
CA ASP A 257 21.71 -0.80 23.45
C ASP A 257 20.45 -1.60 23.13
N VAL A 258 20.25 -2.71 23.84
CA VAL A 258 19.06 -3.57 23.72
C VAL A 258 18.54 -3.86 25.11
N ASP A 259 17.33 -3.39 25.40
CA ASP A 259 16.66 -3.61 26.68
C ASP A 259 15.25 -4.18 26.45
N SER A 260 15.04 -5.45 26.81
CA SER A 260 13.71 -6.06 26.95
C SER A 260 12.75 -5.84 25.76
N GLY A 261 13.27 -5.84 24.52
CA GLY A 261 12.49 -5.62 23.28
C GLY A 261 12.53 -4.19 22.72
N TYR A 262 13.24 -3.27 23.39
CA TYR A 262 13.55 -1.94 22.91
C TYR A 262 15.00 -1.86 22.41
N TYR A 263 15.19 -1.35 21.21
CA TYR A 263 16.47 -1.18 20.54
C TYR A 263 16.80 0.31 20.50
N THR A 264 17.87 0.71 21.18
CA THR A 264 18.43 2.05 21.02
C THR A 264 19.35 2.04 19.83
N VAL A 265 19.07 2.88 18.84
CA VAL A 265 19.81 2.94 17.58
C VAL A 265 20.42 4.30 17.35
N LYS A 266 21.65 4.28 16.85
CA LYS A 266 22.37 5.46 16.38
C LYS A 266 22.42 5.44 14.86
N PHE A 267 21.71 6.37 14.24
CA PHE A 267 21.72 6.53 12.79
C PHE A 267 23.13 6.88 12.27
N GLU A 268 23.47 6.35 11.11
CA GLU A 268 24.74 6.65 10.44
C GLU A 268 24.79 8.10 9.95
N SER A 269 23.64 8.66 9.58
CA SER A 269 23.51 10.07 9.26
C SER A 269 23.58 10.92 10.52
N LEU A 270 24.62 11.74 10.64
CA LEU A 270 24.81 12.69 11.74
C LEU A 270 23.70 13.74 11.88
N LEU A 271 22.82 13.86 10.89
CA LEU A 271 21.67 14.77 10.91
C LEU A 271 20.49 14.19 11.71
N LEU A 272 20.47 12.87 11.91
CA LEU A 272 19.42 12.15 12.61
C LEU A 272 19.87 11.91 14.06
N LYS A 273 18.95 12.14 15.01
CA LYS A 273 19.21 11.92 16.43
C LYS A 273 19.01 10.45 16.78
N GLU A 274 19.72 9.97 17.80
CA GLU A 274 19.50 8.65 18.38
C GLU A 274 18.01 8.45 18.74
N ALA A 275 17.52 7.24 18.50
CA ALA A 275 16.13 6.87 18.71
C ALA A 275 16.04 5.53 19.43
N VAL A 276 14.99 5.39 20.24
CA VAL A 276 14.62 4.12 20.88
C VAL A 276 13.42 3.58 20.13
N LEU A 277 13.54 2.36 19.59
CA LEU A 277 12.55 1.73 18.72
C LEU A 277 12.17 0.36 19.26
N GLU A 278 10.94 -0.04 19.01
CA GLU A 278 10.46 -1.42 19.26
C GLU A 278 10.86 -2.34 18.09
N GLY A 279 10.59 -3.64 18.22
CA GLY A 279 10.87 -4.65 17.19
C GLY A 279 10.30 -4.29 15.80
N ASP A 280 9.13 -3.65 15.74
CA ASP A 280 8.49 -3.22 14.49
C ASP A 280 9.22 -2.07 13.78
N GLY A 281 10.10 -1.36 14.49
CA GLY A 281 10.87 -0.23 14.00
C GLY A 281 12.28 -0.59 13.55
N ILE A 282 12.69 -1.85 13.65
CA ILE A 282 14.05 -2.30 13.35
C ILE A 282 14.04 -3.49 12.38
N MET A 283 14.99 -3.51 11.45
CA MET A 283 15.13 -4.55 10.45
C MET A 283 16.62 -4.85 10.24
N PRO A 284 17.04 -6.12 10.10
CA PRO A 284 18.40 -6.45 9.68
C PRO A 284 18.77 -5.77 8.34
N PRO A 285 20.06 -5.56 8.05
CA PRO A 285 20.45 -4.98 6.78
C PRO A 285 19.99 -5.89 5.63
N LEU A 286 19.48 -5.27 4.56
CA LEU A 286 18.96 -5.95 3.38
C LEU A 286 20.03 -6.74 2.60
N ARG A 287 21.31 -6.51 2.91
CA ARG A 287 22.45 -7.25 2.37
C ARG A 287 23.30 -7.74 3.53
N SER A 288 23.59 -9.03 3.53
CA SER A 288 24.62 -9.57 4.40
C SER A 288 25.98 -9.24 3.79
N GLU A 289 26.92 -8.74 4.59
CA GLU A 289 28.29 -8.38 4.18
C GLU A 289 29.12 -9.58 3.66
N GLU A 290 28.53 -10.78 3.60
CA GLU A 290 29.12 -12.03 3.10
C GLU A 290 29.09 -12.15 1.56
N ASP A 291 28.18 -11.43 0.87
CA ASP A 291 28.14 -11.40 -0.61
C ASP A 291 28.99 -10.26 -1.22
N SER A 292 29.77 -9.54 -0.40
CA SER A 292 30.77 -8.56 -0.84
C SER A 292 32.19 -9.12 -0.81
N SER A 293 32.34 -10.42 -1.05
CA SER A 293 33.64 -11.01 -1.37
C SER A 293 33.92 -10.84 -2.86
N SER A 294 34.55 -9.72 -3.23
CA SER A 294 35.26 -9.65 -4.51
C SER A 294 36.37 -10.72 -4.50
N PRO A 295 36.45 -11.61 -5.51
CA PRO A 295 37.62 -12.47 -5.65
C PRO A 295 38.78 -11.61 -6.11
N GLU A 296 39.62 -11.19 -5.16
CA GLU A 296 40.97 -10.71 -5.47
C GLU A 296 41.78 -11.89 -6.02
N SER A 297 42.01 -11.83 -7.32
CA SER A 297 42.87 -12.75 -8.06
C SER A 297 44.30 -12.70 -7.52
N GLU A 298 44.74 -13.84 -6.99
CA GLU A 298 46.13 -14.14 -6.69
C GLU A 298 46.94 -14.11 -8.01
N GLU A 299 47.78 -13.09 -8.21
CA GLU A 299 48.80 -13.10 -9.27
C GLU A 299 50.19 -12.93 -8.65
N ASP A 300 50.91 -14.03 -8.66
CA ASP A 300 52.23 -14.27 -8.09
C ASP A 300 53.34 -13.69 -9.00
N ASN A 301 54.21 -12.88 -8.40
CA ASN A 301 55.62 -12.60 -8.75
C ASN A 301 56.05 -12.24 -10.19
N ILE A 302 56.46 -10.97 -10.38
CA ILE A 302 57.70 -10.65 -11.11
C ILE A 302 58.42 -9.45 -10.45
N ASP A 303 59.68 -9.72 -10.10
CA ASP A 303 60.71 -8.82 -9.58
C ASP A 303 61.14 -7.80 -10.66
N ASP A 304 61.11 -6.50 -10.34
CA ASP A 304 62.16 -5.58 -10.85
C ASP A 304 62.27 -4.29 -10.00
N SER A 305 63.26 -4.33 -9.11
CA SER A 305 64.20 -3.25 -8.73
C SER A 305 63.72 -1.78 -8.51
N GLY A 306 64.03 -1.24 -7.33
CA GLY A 306 64.19 0.21 -7.17
C GLY A 306 63.99 0.82 -5.77
N TYR A 307 64.83 0.46 -4.80
CA TYR A 307 64.91 1.14 -3.51
C TYR A 307 65.43 2.58 -3.66
N ALA A 308 64.77 3.53 -2.98
CA ALA A 308 65.24 4.80 -2.41
C ALA A 308 65.93 5.87 -3.30
N LYS A 309 65.57 7.14 -3.11
CA LYS A 309 66.39 8.15 -2.39
C LYS A 309 66.00 9.60 -2.73
N VAL A 310 65.91 10.38 -1.66
CA VAL A 310 65.80 11.85 -1.60
C VAL A 310 66.92 12.53 -2.40
N ILE A 311 66.57 13.48 -3.27
CA ILE A 311 67.44 14.58 -3.68
C ILE A 311 66.68 15.90 -3.53
N ASP A 312 67.19 16.69 -2.61
CA ASP A 312 66.98 18.11 -2.38
C ASP A 312 67.48 18.93 -3.59
N SER A 313 66.74 19.99 -3.95
CA SER A 313 67.22 21.11 -4.77
C SER A 313 66.19 22.26 -4.72
N GLY A 314 66.32 23.15 -3.73
CA GLY A 314 66.22 24.59 -4.04
C GLY A 314 67.56 25.07 -4.63
N PRO A 315 67.76 26.36 -5.00
CA PRO A 315 66.85 27.52 -4.93
C PRO A 315 66.83 28.39 -6.22
N LEU A 316 65.82 29.25 -6.41
CA LEU A 316 66.04 30.58 -7.01
C LEU A 316 64.93 31.58 -6.65
N GLU A 317 65.36 32.77 -6.23
CA GLU A 317 64.59 33.95 -5.89
C GLU A 317 63.96 34.67 -7.11
N ASN A 318 62.92 35.45 -6.78
CA ASN A 318 62.40 36.67 -7.42
C ASN A 318 61.54 36.56 -8.69
N GLY A 319 60.27 36.91 -8.51
CA GLY A 319 59.28 37.18 -9.56
C GLY A 319 57.88 37.41 -9.00
N GLU A 320 57.67 38.62 -8.47
CA GLU A 320 56.40 39.32 -8.20
C GLU A 320 55.07 38.61 -8.54
N GLY A 321 54.19 38.48 -7.55
CA GLY A 321 52.79 38.12 -7.81
C GLY A 321 52.00 37.43 -6.68
N ALA A 322 52.34 37.62 -5.40
CA ALA A 322 51.48 37.17 -4.31
C ALA A 322 50.38 38.20 -4.03
N GLN A 323 49.16 37.97 -4.55
CA GLN A 323 47.91 38.18 -3.79
C GLN A 323 46.69 37.87 -4.64
N ALA A 324 46.02 36.75 -4.32
CA ALA A 324 44.56 36.66 -4.10
C ALA A 324 44.08 35.21 -4.28
N CYS A 325 44.35 34.35 -3.30
CA CYS A 325 43.43 33.27 -2.97
C CYS A 325 43.21 33.34 -1.47
N SER A 326 41.96 33.58 -1.08
CA SER A 326 41.56 33.61 0.32
C SER A 326 42.03 32.33 1.02
N SER A 327 42.53 32.47 2.25
CA SER A 327 43.15 31.43 3.08
C SER A 327 42.22 30.25 3.45
N SER A 328 41.10 30.06 2.75
CA SER A 328 40.09 29.03 2.95
C SER A 328 39.87 28.11 1.74
N PHE A 329 40.49 28.37 0.59
CA PHE A 329 40.40 27.46 -0.55
C PHE A 329 41.29 26.22 -0.32
N GLY A 330 40.70 25.02 -0.37
CA GLY A 330 41.39 23.75 -0.09
C GLY A 330 41.01 23.08 1.24
N GLY A 331 40.10 23.64 2.05
CA GLY A 331 39.66 23.02 3.31
C GLY A 331 39.01 21.63 3.16
N TRP A 332 38.52 21.30 1.97
CA TRP A 332 37.98 19.97 1.64
C TRP A 332 39.07 18.90 1.51
N GLU A 333 40.34 19.26 1.29
CA GLU A 333 41.44 18.30 1.18
C GLU A 333 41.74 17.58 2.49
N ALA A 334 41.39 18.20 3.63
CA ALA A 334 41.42 17.56 4.94
C ALA A 334 40.53 16.31 5.00
N HIS A 335 39.47 16.26 4.18
CA HIS A 335 38.50 15.17 4.13
C HIS A 335 38.72 14.23 2.93
N THR A 336 39.44 14.65 1.90
CA THR A 336 39.67 13.85 0.68
C THR A 336 41.10 13.28 0.57
N ARG A 337 41.92 13.38 1.61
CA ARG A 337 43.28 12.80 1.70
C ARG A 337 44.16 13.09 0.45
N GLY A 338 44.04 14.30 -0.10
CA GLY A 338 44.80 14.74 -1.28
C GLY A 338 44.31 14.23 -2.65
N ILE A 339 43.21 13.47 -2.72
CA ILE A 339 42.67 12.95 -3.99
C ILE A 339 42.13 14.08 -4.86
N GLY A 340 41.36 15.01 -4.29
CA GLY A 340 40.77 16.08 -5.09
C GLY A 340 41.79 17.12 -5.56
N SER A 341 42.89 17.38 -4.82
CA SER A 341 43.97 18.26 -5.32
C SER A 341 44.67 17.62 -6.52
N LYS A 342 44.90 16.31 -6.43
CA LYS A 342 45.50 15.53 -7.51
C LYS A 342 44.61 15.52 -8.76
N LEU A 343 43.29 15.39 -8.60
CA LEU A 343 42.34 15.45 -9.71
C LEU A 343 42.27 16.86 -10.34
N LEU A 344 42.28 17.91 -9.52
CA LEU A 344 42.32 19.29 -10.01
C LEU A 344 43.59 19.55 -10.82
N ALA A 345 44.75 19.13 -10.30
CA ALA A 345 46.02 19.24 -11.02
C ALA A 345 46.01 18.46 -12.34
N GLN A 346 45.44 17.24 -12.35
CA GLN A 346 45.29 16.43 -13.57
C GLN A 346 44.39 17.09 -14.61
N MET A 347 43.41 17.90 -14.19
CA MET A 347 42.54 18.68 -15.06
C MET A 347 43.12 20.06 -15.44
N GLY A 348 44.38 20.33 -15.10
CA GLY A 348 45.10 21.55 -15.46
C GLY A 348 44.86 22.74 -14.52
N TYR A 349 44.46 22.49 -13.27
CA TYR A 349 44.39 23.52 -12.24
C TYR A 349 45.77 23.78 -11.65
N GLU A 350 46.25 25.03 -11.76
CA GLU A 350 47.41 25.50 -11.02
C GLU A 350 46.96 26.23 -9.76
N PHE A 351 47.60 25.93 -8.62
CA PHE A 351 47.20 26.49 -7.33
C PHE A 351 47.24 28.04 -7.36
N GLY A 352 46.09 28.67 -7.12
CA GLY A 352 45.95 30.13 -7.16
C GLY A 352 45.60 30.72 -8.54
N LYS A 353 45.39 29.89 -9.56
CA LYS A 353 44.98 30.32 -10.91
C LYS A 353 43.62 29.73 -11.31
N GLY A 354 43.07 30.24 -12.41
CA GLY A 354 41.84 29.74 -13.01
C GLY A 354 42.07 28.46 -13.81
N LEU A 355 41.04 27.61 -13.92
CA LEU A 355 41.08 26.42 -14.79
C LEU A 355 40.99 26.82 -16.28
N GLY A 356 41.88 26.31 -17.13
CA GLY A 356 41.83 26.52 -18.59
C GLY A 356 43.22 26.61 -19.23
N LYS A 357 43.29 26.49 -20.56
CA LYS A 357 44.56 26.41 -21.33
C LYS A 357 45.51 27.59 -21.09
N ASN A 358 44.98 28.77 -20.76
CA ASN A 358 45.74 29.99 -20.47
C ASN A 358 45.51 30.48 -19.02
N ALA A 359 45.03 29.63 -18.11
CA ALA A 359 44.65 30.00 -16.74
C ALA A 359 43.54 31.10 -16.63
N GLU A 360 42.72 31.24 -17.67
CA GLU A 360 41.64 32.25 -17.78
C GLU A 360 40.38 31.93 -16.95
N GLY A 361 40.32 30.77 -16.31
CA GLY A 361 39.17 30.35 -15.51
C GLY A 361 38.92 31.22 -14.29
N ARG A 362 37.74 31.05 -13.67
CA ARG A 362 37.45 31.71 -12.39
C ARG A 362 38.35 31.15 -11.29
N VAL A 363 39.06 32.06 -10.62
CA VAL A 363 39.93 31.75 -9.47
C VAL A 363 39.11 31.51 -8.20
N GLU A 364 38.01 32.24 -8.02
CA GLU A 364 37.15 32.12 -6.85
C GLU A 364 36.00 31.13 -7.06
N PRO A 365 35.73 30.24 -6.07
CA PRO A 365 34.58 29.35 -6.11
C PRO A 365 33.27 30.12 -6.24
N VAL A 366 32.34 29.60 -7.04
CA VAL A 366 30.99 30.18 -7.17
C VAL A 366 30.23 29.95 -5.85
N GLN A 367 29.89 31.04 -5.15
CA GLN A 367 29.09 30.95 -3.93
C GLN A 367 27.66 30.55 -4.25
N ALA A 368 27.18 29.49 -3.60
CA ALA A 368 25.79 29.07 -3.69
C ALA A 368 24.91 30.02 -2.85
N ILE A 369 24.06 30.81 -3.51
CA ILE A 369 23.07 31.64 -2.84
C ILE A 369 21.79 30.83 -2.69
N VAL A 370 21.44 30.48 -1.45
CA VAL A 370 20.20 29.76 -1.16
C VAL A 370 19.01 30.72 -1.31
N LEU A 371 18.19 30.47 -2.34
CA LEU A 371 16.97 31.22 -2.61
C LEU A 371 15.80 30.73 -1.73
N PRO A 372 14.87 31.62 -1.35
CA PRO A 372 13.69 31.24 -0.58
C PRO A 372 12.79 30.26 -1.34
N LYS A 373 12.34 29.20 -0.66
CA LYS A 373 11.47 28.16 -1.24
C LYS A 373 10.10 28.75 -1.64
N GLY A 374 9.59 28.35 -2.81
CA GLY A 374 8.24 28.69 -3.28
C GLY A 374 8.08 30.02 -4.00
N LYS A 375 9.17 30.62 -4.51
CA LYS A 375 9.15 31.87 -5.30
C LYS A 375 9.70 31.63 -6.70
N SER A 376 9.19 32.37 -7.69
CA SER A 376 9.68 32.31 -9.08
C SER A 376 11.11 32.86 -9.18
N LEU A 377 11.85 32.41 -10.20
CA LEU A 377 13.21 32.89 -10.47
C LEU A 377 13.25 34.41 -10.67
N ASP A 378 12.23 34.99 -11.30
CA ASP A 378 12.10 36.44 -11.49
C ASP A 378 12.01 37.19 -10.16
N GLN A 379 11.22 36.67 -9.20
CA GLN A 379 11.10 37.25 -7.87
C GLN A 379 12.38 37.09 -7.06
N CYS A 380 13.12 36.01 -7.29
CA CYS A 380 14.43 35.77 -6.66
C CYS A 380 15.50 36.73 -7.20
N ALA A 381 15.52 36.98 -8.51
CA ALA A 381 16.39 37.97 -9.13
C ALA A 381 16.08 39.39 -8.61
N GLU A 382 14.80 39.74 -8.47
CA GLU A 382 14.38 41.04 -7.94
C GLU A 382 14.78 41.22 -6.46
N ILE A 383 14.69 40.17 -5.64
CA ILE A 383 15.14 40.19 -4.23
C ILE A 383 16.66 40.40 -4.13
N LEU A 384 17.44 39.78 -5.01
CA LEU A 384 18.89 39.94 -5.04
C LEU A 384 19.30 41.36 -5.50
N GLN A 385 18.62 41.91 -6.49
CA GLN A 385 18.85 43.28 -6.96
C GLN A 385 18.48 44.34 -5.91
N LYS A 386 17.34 44.16 -5.22
CA LYS A 386 16.94 45.06 -4.11
C LYS A 386 17.91 45.04 -2.95
N LYS A 387 18.57 43.89 -2.68
CA LYS A 387 19.56 43.75 -1.61
C LYS A 387 20.92 44.40 -1.96
N GLN A 388 21.24 44.54 -3.25
CA GLN A 388 22.44 45.26 -3.73
C GLN A 388 22.28 46.80 -3.65
N LEU A 389 21.06 47.32 -3.59
CA LEU A 389 20.78 48.77 -3.62
C LEU A 389 20.64 49.42 -2.23
N GLU A 390 20.64 48.66 -1.14
CA GLU A 390 20.45 49.19 0.22
C GLU A 390 21.67 48.85 1.13
N PRO A 391 22.59 49.80 1.38
CA PRO A 391 23.64 49.59 2.37
C PRO A 391 23.08 49.81 3.78
N ALA A 392 23.18 48.73 4.58
CA ALA A 392 23.03 48.61 6.02
C ALA A 392 22.61 49.87 6.83
N LYS A 393 21.36 49.88 7.31
CA LYS A 393 21.00 50.61 8.54
C LYS A 393 20.54 49.66 9.62
N SER A 394 21.35 49.58 10.67
CA SER A 394 21.09 48.92 11.93
C SER A 394 19.83 49.51 12.61
N ARG A 395 18.87 48.66 12.97
CA ARG A 395 17.80 49.05 13.89
C ARG A 395 17.62 48.03 15.01
N LYS A 396 17.77 48.58 16.21
CA LYS A 396 17.90 47.96 17.52
C LYS A 396 16.62 47.25 17.95
N ARG A 397 16.81 46.19 18.74
CA ARG A 397 15.83 45.58 19.64
C ARG A 397 15.09 46.66 20.45
N ARG A 398 13.77 46.61 20.47
CA ARG A 398 12.95 47.13 21.57
C ARG A 398 11.99 46.05 22.03
N VAL A 399 12.17 45.66 23.28
CA VAL A 399 11.19 44.98 24.14
C VAL A 399 10.28 46.06 24.73
N LYS A 400 8.96 45.79 24.85
CA LYS A 400 8.16 45.83 26.11
C LYS A 400 6.65 46.05 25.88
N ALA A 401 5.88 45.02 26.26
CA ALA A 401 4.62 44.93 27.03
C ALA A 401 3.39 45.86 26.83
N ASN A 402 2.22 45.18 26.77
CA ASN A 402 0.88 45.41 27.38
C ASN A 402 0.22 46.81 27.42
N HIS A 403 -0.98 46.94 26.84
CA HIS A 403 -2.29 46.84 27.55
C HIS A 403 -3.52 47.09 26.64
N ALA A 404 -4.55 46.28 26.88
CA ALA A 404 -6.02 46.47 26.85
C ALA A 404 -6.70 47.62 26.05
N GLY A 405 -7.80 47.28 25.37
CA GLY A 405 -8.87 48.20 24.97
C GLY A 405 -9.78 47.65 23.86
N ARG A 406 -11.06 47.47 24.17
CA ARG A 406 -12.11 46.74 23.41
C ARG A 406 -12.82 47.68 22.36
N PRO A 407 -13.95 47.28 21.71
CA PRO A 407 -14.10 47.07 20.26
C PRO A 407 -14.88 48.19 19.52
N SER A 408 -14.85 48.21 18.18
CA SER A 408 -15.94 48.83 17.41
C SER A 408 -16.11 48.21 16.01
N ALA A 409 -17.37 48.16 15.61
CA ALA A 409 -17.99 47.54 14.46
C ALA A 409 -17.48 48.01 13.09
N GLY A 410 -17.57 47.13 12.09
CA GLY A 410 -17.37 47.48 10.68
C GLY A 410 -17.07 46.30 9.77
N SER A 411 -17.95 45.30 9.72
CA SER A 411 -17.85 44.20 8.74
C SER A 411 -18.05 44.73 7.32
N ARG A 412 -16.97 44.88 6.54
CA ARG A 412 -17.05 45.02 5.08
C ARG A 412 -16.95 43.62 4.45
N LYS A 413 -18.03 43.18 3.80
CA LYS A 413 -18.09 41.94 3.01
C LYS A 413 -17.27 42.11 1.70
N PRO A 414 -16.66 41.03 1.17
CA PRO A 414 -15.91 41.09 -0.09
C PRO A 414 -16.85 41.33 -1.29
N PRO A 415 -16.33 41.85 -2.43
CA PRO A 415 -17.16 42.15 -3.60
C PRO A 415 -17.68 40.85 -4.23
N ARG A 416 -18.98 40.85 -4.57
CA ARG A 416 -19.67 39.76 -5.29
C ARG A 416 -19.03 39.56 -6.67
N ASN A 417 -18.72 38.32 -7.02
CA ASN A 417 -18.22 37.94 -8.35
C ASN A 417 -19.37 37.59 -9.29
N VAL A 418 -19.13 37.64 -10.60
CA VAL A 418 -20.09 37.32 -11.67
C VAL A 418 -20.71 35.92 -11.48
N PHE A 419 -19.97 35.00 -10.85
CA PHE A 419 -20.42 33.66 -10.50
C PHE A 419 -21.44 33.64 -9.35
N ASP A 420 -21.35 34.57 -8.39
CA ASP A 420 -22.38 34.73 -7.34
C ASP A 420 -23.70 35.22 -7.94
N PHE A 421 -23.62 36.08 -8.96
CA PHE A 421 -24.79 36.59 -9.69
C PHE A 421 -25.44 35.52 -10.55
N LEU A 422 -24.65 34.66 -11.22
CA LEU A 422 -25.15 33.50 -11.96
C LEU A 422 -25.86 32.49 -11.04
N ASN A 423 -25.27 32.22 -9.87
CA ASN A 423 -25.87 31.32 -8.88
C ASN A 423 -27.19 31.88 -8.31
N GLU A 424 -27.26 33.20 -8.09
CA GLU A 424 -28.48 33.88 -7.61
C GLU A 424 -29.59 33.95 -8.67
N LYS A 425 -29.24 33.99 -9.97
CA LYS A 425 -30.21 34.08 -11.08
C LYS A 425 -30.66 32.74 -11.65
N LEU A 426 -29.89 31.66 -11.48
CA LEU A 426 -30.25 30.32 -11.94
C LEU A 426 -31.04 29.52 -10.89
N GLN A 427 -30.92 29.84 -9.60
CA GLN A 427 -31.61 29.11 -8.52
C GLN A 427 -32.93 29.75 -8.04
N GLY A 428 -33.50 30.70 -8.79
CA GLY A 428 -34.61 31.52 -8.31
C GLY A 428 -35.74 31.79 -9.31
N LYS A 429 -36.51 30.74 -9.67
CA LYS A 429 -37.96 30.82 -9.99
C LYS A 429 -38.56 29.42 -10.13
N GLY A 430 -39.35 29.01 -9.14
CA GLY A 430 -40.14 27.78 -9.17
C GLY A 430 -40.68 27.43 -7.79
N SER A 431 -41.78 28.05 -7.39
CA SER A 431 -42.60 27.64 -6.25
C SER A 431 -43.51 26.47 -6.67
N GLY A 432 -43.44 25.33 -5.97
CA GLY A 432 -44.42 24.24 -6.08
C GLY A 432 -43.91 22.88 -5.57
N GLU A 433 -44.28 22.55 -4.33
CA GLU A 433 -44.50 21.23 -3.69
C GLU A 433 -43.63 19.97 -3.97
N GLN A 434 -43.19 19.39 -2.83
CA GLN A 434 -42.84 17.99 -2.48
C GLN A 434 -41.97 17.10 -3.41
N ASP A 435 -40.83 16.68 -2.85
CA ASP A 435 -40.32 15.31 -2.69
C ASP A 435 -38.82 15.13 -3.06
N GLY A 436 -38.17 14.25 -2.29
CA GLY A 436 -36.91 13.52 -2.52
C GLY A 436 -35.78 14.14 -3.34
N GLY A 437 -34.66 14.48 -2.67
CA GLY A 437 -33.37 14.66 -3.37
C GLY A 437 -32.31 15.33 -2.51
N MET A 438 -31.65 14.57 -1.63
CA MET A 438 -30.45 15.05 -0.94
C MET A 438 -29.27 15.03 -1.93
N THR A 439 -28.98 16.17 -2.55
CA THR A 439 -27.76 16.38 -3.33
C THR A 439 -26.56 16.62 -2.41
N PRO A 440 -25.33 16.28 -2.85
CA PRO A 440 -24.17 16.19 -1.97
C PRO A 440 -23.68 17.59 -1.59
N VAL A 441 -23.59 17.83 -0.28
CA VAL A 441 -23.00 19.03 0.30
C VAL A 441 -21.53 19.11 -0.12
N GLU A 442 -21.18 20.07 -0.98
CA GLU A 442 -19.80 20.50 -1.18
C GLU A 442 -19.22 20.99 0.16
N ARG A 443 -18.36 20.17 0.78
CA ARG A 443 -17.62 20.55 1.98
C ARG A 443 -16.23 21.06 1.63
N ASN A 444 -15.89 22.18 2.26
CA ASN A 444 -14.67 22.95 2.15
C ASN A 444 -13.40 22.09 2.39
N ASN A 445 -12.38 22.25 1.54
CA ASN A 445 -11.13 21.48 1.45
C ASN A 445 -10.21 21.50 2.71
N LYS A 446 -10.67 22.00 3.86
CA LYS A 446 -9.86 22.14 5.09
C LYS A 446 -10.28 21.22 6.24
N GLU A 447 -11.43 20.55 6.17
CA GLU A 447 -11.90 19.63 7.23
C GLU A 447 -11.48 18.17 7.03
N ILE A 448 -10.76 17.84 5.96
CA ILE A 448 -10.46 16.45 5.57
C ILE A 448 -9.41 15.80 6.48
N TYR A 449 -8.52 16.57 7.10
CA TYR A 449 -7.40 16.02 7.89
C TYR A 449 -7.77 15.50 9.29
N HIS A 450 -9.00 15.70 9.75
CA HIS A 450 -9.50 15.10 11.01
C HIS A 450 -10.78 14.27 10.82
N ALA A 451 -11.18 14.03 9.57
CA ALA A 451 -12.47 13.44 9.25
C ALA A 451 -12.50 11.90 9.35
N SER A 452 -11.37 11.20 9.50
CA SER A 452 -11.30 9.73 9.32
C SER A 452 -12.24 8.93 10.23
N LYS A 453 -12.42 9.32 11.50
CA LYS A 453 -13.36 8.65 12.42
C LYS A 453 -14.82 9.06 12.16
N SER A 454 -15.07 10.31 11.78
CA SER A 454 -16.43 10.82 11.54
C SER A 454 -16.98 10.35 10.19
N THR A 455 -16.14 10.25 9.17
CA THR A 455 -16.50 9.73 7.84
C THR A 455 -16.70 8.23 7.89
N ARG A 456 -15.84 7.47 8.60
CA ARG A 456 -16.04 6.02 8.80
C ARG A 456 -17.36 5.71 9.51
N LYS A 457 -17.68 6.46 10.58
CA LYS A 457 -18.99 6.33 11.25
C LYS A 457 -20.14 6.70 10.31
N ALA A 458 -20.00 7.74 9.51
CA ALA A 458 -21.02 8.12 8.53
C ALA A 458 -21.21 7.06 7.43
N LEU A 459 -20.13 6.45 6.93
CA LEU A 459 -20.18 5.36 5.94
C LEU A 459 -20.84 4.11 6.53
N SER A 460 -20.46 3.72 7.75
CA SER A 460 -21.07 2.59 8.44
C SER A 460 -22.57 2.79 8.70
N VAL A 461 -22.99 4.01 9.04
CA VAL A 461 -24.42 4.35 9.17
C VAL A 461 -25.15 4.25 7.83
N ARG A 462 -24.54 4.74 6.73
CA ARG A 462 -25.15 4.61 5.40
C ARG A 462 -25.29 3.16 4.98
N LEU A 463 -24.27 2.33 5.21
CA LEU A 463 -24.30 0.91 4.89
C LEU A 463 -25.44 0.21 5.64
N PHE A 464 -25.60 0.49 6.94
CA PHE A 464 -26.71 -0.03 7.73
C PHE A 464 -28.08 0.41 7.19
N GLN A 465 -28.23 1.69 6.83
CA GLN A 465 -29.47 2.22 6.24
C GLN A 465 -29.78 1.59 4.87
N THR A 466 -28.76 1.30 4.05
CA THR A 466 -28.94 0.61 2.77
C THR A 466 -29.35 -0.85 3.00
N MET A 467 -28.72 -1.56 3.93
CA MET A 467 -29.11 -2.93 4.30
C MET A 467 -30.55 -3.02 4.80
N GLU A 468 -31.01 -2.06 5.62
CA GLU A 468 -32.39 -1.99 6.08
C GLU A 468 -33.37 -1.80 4.91
N LYS A 469 -33.03 -0.92 3.95
CA LYS A 469 -33.82 -0.74 2.72
C LYS A 469 -33.86 -2.00 1.86
N ILE A 470 -32.75 -2.73 1.77
CA ILE A 470 -32.68 -4.02 1.05
C ILE A 470 -33.63 -5.03 1.69
N ASP A 471 -33.61 -5.20 3.02
CA ASP A 471 -34.51 -6.11 3.72
C ASP A 471 -35.99 -5.69 3.54
N GLN A 472 -36.28 -4.38 3.61
CA GLN A 472 -37.63 -3.86 3.38
C GLN A 472 -38.10 -4.10 1.93
N MET A 473 -37.22 -3.94 0.95
CA MET A 473 -37.53 -4.22 -0.45
C MET A 473 -37.71 -5.73 -0.70
N GLN A 474 -36.90 -6.59 -0.09
CA GLN A 474 -37.04 -8.05 -0.15
C GLN A 474 -38.38 -8.52 0.46
N LYS A 475 -38.81 -7.93 1.57
CA LYS A 475 -40.14 -8.17 2.15
C LYS A 475 -41.26 -7.72 1.21
N THR A 476 -41.09 -6.59 0.54
CA THR A 476 -42.05 -6.08 -0.46
C THR A 476 -42.16 -7.01 -1.67
N ILE A 477 -41.02 -7.48 -2.20
CA ILE A 477 -40.97 -8.45 -3.31
C ILE A 477 -41.71 -9.74 -2.93
N ARG A 478 -41.44 -10.29 -1.75
CA ARG A 478 -42.14 -11.49 -1.24
C ARG A 478 -43.65 -11.26 -1.12
N GLY A 479 -44.07 -10.11 -0.59
CA GLY A 479 -45.49 -9.76 -0.53
C GLY A 479 -46.16 -9.65 -1.91
N ILE A 480 -45.46 -9.10 -2.91
CA ILE A 480 -45.95 -9.04 -4.30
C ILE A 480 -46.02 -10.45 -4.91
N GLN A 481 -45.03 -11.30 -4.68
CA GLN A 481 -45.03 -12.70 -5.12
C GLN A 481 -46.20 -13.49 -4.53
N GLU A 482 -46.49 -13.32 -3.23
CA GLU A 482 -47.65 -13.93 -2.57
C GLU A 482 -48.98 -13.38 -3.12
N ALA A 483 -49.04 -12.10 -3.48
CA ALA A 483 -50.20 -11.50 -4.13
C ALA A 483 -50.39 -12.03 -5.56
N LEU A 484 -49.30 -12.27 -6.30
CA LEU A 484 -49.34 -12.91 -7.62
C LEU A 484 -49.88 -14.32 -7.49
N ALA A 485 -49.30 -15.15 -6.61
CA ALA A 485 -49.73 -16.54 -6.38
C ALA A 485 -51.24 -16.66 -6.07
N ARG A 486 -51.82 -15.69 -5.35
CA ARG A 486 -53.26 -15.65 -5.03
C ARG A 486 -54.15 -15.23 -6.20
N ASN A 487 -53.63 -14.45 -7.14
CA ASN A 487 -54.40 -13.89 -8.26
C ASN A 487 -54.21 -14.64 -9.59
N VAL A 488 -53.31 -15.63 -9.64
CA VAL A 488 -53.11 -16.50 -10.81
C VAL A 488 -54.45 -17.07 -11.29
N GLY A 489 -54.78 -16.82 -12.56
CA GLY A 489 -55.95 -17.37 -13.23
C GLY A 489 -57.30 -16.66 -12.98
N ARG A 490 -57.38 -15.63 -12.13
CA ARG A 490 -58.64 -14.90 -11.86
C ARG A 490 -58.75 -13.54 -12.53
N HIS A 491 -57.67 -12.76 -12.55
CA HIS A 491 -57.69 -11.39 -13.08
C HIS A 491 -56.42 -11.08 -13.89
N SER A 492 -56.48 -11.29 -15.21
CA SER A 492 -55.34 -11.11 -16.15
C SER A 492 -54.71 -9.70 -16.09
N ILE A 493 -55.54 -8.65 -15.96
CA ILE A 493 -55.05 -7.26 -15.87
C ILE A 493 -54.36 -7.01 -14.52
N ALA A 494 -54.88 -7.57 -13.42
CA ALA A 494 -54.29 -7.39 -12.10
C ALA A 494 -52.98 -8.17 -11.94
N THR A 495 -52.86 -9.36 -12.56
CA THR A 495 -51.61 -10.11 -12.59
C THR A 495 -50.54 -9.36 -13.39
N ALA A 496 -50.87 -8.80 -14.55
CA ALA A 496 -49.94 -8.00 -15.34
C ALA A 496 -49.41 -6.77 -14.57
N GLN A 497 -50.29 -6.05 -13.86
CA GLN A 497 -49.88 -4.91 -13.02
C GLN A 497 -48.99 -5.32 -11.82
N LEU A 498 -49.22 -6.50 -11.25
CA LEU A 498 -48.39 -7.02 -10.16
C LEU A 498 -47.03 -7.52 -10.67
N GLU A 499 -46.98 -8.10 -11.86
CA GLU A 499 -45.72 -8.49 -12.54
C GLU A 499 -44.86 -7.27 -12.86
N GLU A 500 -45.47 -6.20 -13.39
CA GLU A 500 -44.77 -4.92 -13.62
C GLU A 500 -44.20 -4.33 -12.32
N LYS A 501 -44.99 -4.34 -11.24
CA LYS A 501 -44.53 -3.91 -9.91
C LYS A 501 -43.41 -4.78 -9.36
N LEU A 502 -43.45 -6.09 -9.60
CA LEU A 502 -42.40 -7.03 -9.20
C LEU A 502 -41.10 -6.73 -9.96
N ALA A 503 -41.18 -6.52 -11.28
CA ALA A 503 -40.03 -6.12 -12.09
C ALA A 503 -39.44 -4.79 -11.63
N GLY A 504 -40.27 -3.80 -11.30
CA GLY A 504 -39.84 -2.53 -10.72
C GLY A 504 -39.13 -2.69 -9.37
N ALA A 505 -39.70 -3.51 -8.47
CA ALA A 505 -39.10 -3.80 -7.17
C ALA A 505 -37.77 -4.56 -7.29
N HIS A 506 -37.65 -5.50 -8.24
CA HIS A 506 -36.38 -6.18 -8.55
C HIS A 506 -35.31 -5.21 -9.05
N ARG A 507 -35.65 -4.25 -9.93
CA ARG A 507 -34.71 -3.22 -10.37
C ARG A 507 -34.22 -2.35 -9.21
N GLN A 508 -35.13 -1.94 -8.32
CA GLN A 508 -34.77 -1.16 -7.12
C GLN A 508 -33.90 -1.96 -6.15
N LEU A 509 -34.16 -3.27 -5.99
CA LEU A 509 -33.29 -4.15 -5.20
C LEU A 509 -31.89 -4.23 -5.80
N GLY A 510 -31.77 -4.36 -7.13
CA GLY A 510 -30.49 -4.32 -7.84
C GLY A 510 -29.73 -3.02 -7.59
N GLN A 511 -30.41 -1.87 -7.70
CA GLN A 511 -29.79 -0.56 -7.40
C GLN A 511 -29.31 -0.44 -5.96
N LEU A 512 -30.09 -0.93 -4.98
CA LEU A 512 -29.69 -0.91 -3.57
C LEU A 512 -28.51 -1.86 -3.30
N ARG A 513 -28.46 -3.02 -3.95
CA ARG A 513 -27.31 -3.95 -3.87
C ARG A 513 -26.04 -3.36 -4.47
N ALA A 514 -26.14 -2.73 -5.64
CA ALA A 514 -25.00 -2.01 -6.22
C ALA A 514 -24.51 -0.88 -5.30
N GLN A 515 -25.44 -0.16 -4.64
CA GLN A 515 -25.09 0.84 -3.64
C GLN A 515 -24.42 0.24 -2.39
N GLU A 516 -24.87 -0.94 -1.94
CA GLU A 516 -24.25 -1.69 -0.85
C GLU A 516 -22.81 -2.09 -1.21
N ALA A 517 -22.61 -2.71 -2.37
CA ALA A 517 -21.29 -3.11 -2.86
C ALA A 517 -20.32 -1.91 -2.92
N SER A 518 -20.77 -0.78 -3.49
CA SER A 518 -19.96 0.45 -3.54
C SER A 518 -19.57 0.98 -2.16
N LEU A 519 -20.49 0.94 -1.18
CA LEU A 519 -20.20 1.37 0.21
C LEU A 519 -19.25 0.40 0.92
N GLN A 520 -19.37 -0.91 0.68
CA GLN A 520 -18.47 -1.92 1.21
C GLN A 520 -17.05 -1.74 0.64
N GLN A 521 -16.94 -1.50 -0.66
CA GLN A 521 -15.68 -1.21 -1.32
C GLN A 521 -15.02 0.06 -0.73
N GLU A 522 -15.79 1.14 -0.51
CA GLU A 522 -15.26 2.35 0.11
C GLU A 522 -14.76 2.08 1.54
N GLN A 523 -15.44 1.21 2.29
CA GLN A 523 -15.00 0.80 3.62
C GLN A 523 -13.70 -0.02 3.58
N LYS A 524 -13.58 -0.99 2.66
CA LYS A 524 -12.35 -1.78 2.47
C LYS A 524 -11.19 -0.87 2.07
N LYS A 525 -11.39 0.04 1.11
CA LYS A 525 -10.39 1.07 0.71
C LYS A 525 -9.97 1.94 1.88
N ALA A 526 -10.90 2.34 2.74
CA ALA A 526 -10.58 3.11 3.94
C ALA A 526 -9.78 2.27 4.97
N GLU A 527 -10.03 0.96 5.06
CA GLU A 527 -9.28 0.03 5.90
C GLU A 527 -7.87 -0.23 5.38
N THR A 528 -7.70 -0.41 4.08
CA THR A 528 -6.37 -0.55 3.48
C THR A 528 -5.59 0.75 3.62
N HIS A 529 -6.21 1.91 3.36
CA HIS A 529 -5.60 3.21 3.65
C HIS A 529 -5.17 3.32 5.12
N LYS A 530 -6.02 2.89 6.06
CA LYS A 530 -5.68 2.89 7.50
C LYS A 530 -4.47 1.99 7.78
N LYS A 531 -4.45 0.74 7.28
CA LYS A 531 -3.31 -0.17 7.40
C LYS A 531 -2.01 0.41 6.81
N MET A 532 -2.13 1.28 5.80
CA MET A 532 -1.00 1.94 5.14
C MET A 532 -0.59 3.28 5.78
N THR A 533 -1.38 3.83 6.70
CA THR A 533 -1.09 5.13 7.32
C THR A 533 -0.88 5.06 8.82
N GLU A 534 -1.42 4.04 9.48
CA GLU A 534 -1.11 3.68 10.87
C GLU A 534 0.06 2.68 10.86
N PHE A 535 1.27 3.19 11.09
CA PHE A 535 2.49 2.40 11.31
C PHE A 535 3.26 2.92 12.50
#